data_AF-A0A2T2VQG8-F1
#
_entry.id   AF-A0A2T2VQG8-F1
#
_cell.length_a   1.000
_cell.length_b   1.000
_cell.length_c   1.000
_cell.angle_alpha   90.00
_cell.angle_beta   90.00
_cell.angle_gamma   90.00
#
_symmetry.space_group_name_H-M   'P 1'
#
loop_
_entity.id
_entity.type
_entity.pdbx_description
1 polymer ?
#
loop_
_entity_poly.entity_id
_entity_poly.type
_entity_poly.pdbx_seq_one_letter_code
_entity_poly.pdbx_strand_id
1 'polypeptide(L)'
;MKGVQKIGLFDSGLGGLTVLSALNKVLPGVPKVYYGDTLHLPYGDKSDTAIQGYSIKIVQFLKDQGCDLIVIACNSASASAGKVLEGRFPELTFINVIDPVVDYLAQLGKDKVGLLGTRATVRSEAYSLKLAEKNPEVSLCALATPLLVPLIEDGFLGTGIDSDVLAHYLKDSALEGIQAMVHGCT
;
A
#
# COMPACT_ATOMS: atom_id res chain seq x y z
N MET A 1 -11.85 7.50 24.73
CA MET A 1 -11.94 7.26 23.28
C MET A 1 -13.14 6.36 23.04
N LYS A 2 -14.08 6.73 22.15
CA LYS A 2 -15.08 5.75 21.68
C LYS A 2 -14.30 4.58 21.10
N GLY A 3 -14.52 3.37 21.58
CA GLY A 3 -13.87 2.19 21.00
C GLY A 3 -14.25 2.09 19.53
N VAL A 4 -13.29 1.71 18.67
CA VAL A 4 -13.52 1.54 17.22
C VAL A 4 -14.74 0.66 17.01
N GLN A 5 -15.80 1.21 16.41
CA GLN A 5 -17.06 0.48 16.26
C GLN A 5 -17.10 -0.30 14.94
N LYS A 6 -16.46 0.23 13.88
CA LYS A 6 -16.48 -0.40 12.55
C LYS A 6 -15.30 0.07 11.72
N ILE A 7 -14.57 -0.87 11.14
CA ILE A 7 -13.39 -0.56 10.30
C ILE A 7 -13.80 -0.54 8.83
N GLY A 8 -13.56 0.59 8.17
CA GLY A 8 -13.60 0.69 6.71
C GLY A 8 -12.24 0.33 6.15
N LEU A 9 -12.19 -0.51 5.12
CA LEU A 9 -10.98 -0.87 4.40
C LEU A 9 -11.21 -0.60 2.93
N PHE A 10 -10.24 0.01 2.26
CA PHE A 10 -10.29 0.10 0.81
C PHE A 10 -8.98 -0.17 0.11
N ASP A 11 -9.10 -0.68 -1.10
CA ASP A 11 -8.03 -0.95 -2.02
C ASP A 11 -8.44 -0.61 -3.46
N SER A 12 -7.47 -0.54 -4.36
CA SER A 12 -7.73 -0.35 -5.79
C SER A 12 -8.39 -1.55 -6.47
N GLY A 13 -8.42 -2.71 -5.83
CA GLY A 13 -9.01 -3.92 -6.40
C GLY A 13 -9.20 -5.03 -5.38
N LEU A 14 -8.71 -6.23 -5.71
CA LEU A 14 -8.82 -7.42 -4.88
C LEU A 14 -7.59 -7.68 -4.01
N GLY A 15 -6.43 -7.12 -4.36
CA GLY A 15 -5.19 -7.28 -3.58
C GLY A 15 -5.37 -6.91 -2.10
N GLY A 16 -6.16 -5.88 -1.78
CA GLY A 16 -6.45 -5.49 -0.39
C GLY A 16 -7.11 -6.56 0.48
N LEU A 17 -7.59 -7.66 -0.10
CA LEU A 17 -8.06 -8.83 0.64
C LEU A 17 -6.93 -9.49 1.46
N THR A 18 -5.65 -9.31 1.08
CA THR A 18 -4.50 -9.76 1.88
C THR A 18 -4.47 -9.06 3.24
N VAL A 19 -4.67 -7.73 3.26
CA VAL A 19 -4.77 -6.91 4.46
C VAL A 19 -6.03 -7.26 5.27
N LEU A 20 -7.19 -7.41 4.60
CA LEU A 20 -8.43 -7.82 5.26
C LEU A 20 -8.28 -9.18 5.97
N SER A 21 -7.63 -10.15 5.31
CA SER A 21 -7.35 -11.47 5.87
C SER A 21 -6.45 -11.38 7.11
N ALA A 22 -5.38 -10.57 7.06
CA ALA A 22 -4.52 -10.33 8.22
C ALA A 22 -5.29 -9.69 9.38
N LEU A 23 -6.13 -8.69 9.11
CA LEU A 23 -6.96 -8.05 10.14
C LEU A 23 -8.01 -9.00 10.73
N ASN A 24 -8.58 -9.91 9.95
CA ASN A 24 -9.54 -10.89 10.48
C ASN A 24 -8.88 -11.91 11.42
N LYS A 25 -7.59 -12.21 11.23
CA LYS A 25 -6.84 -13.06 12.17
C LYS A 25 -6.59 -12.37 13.51
N VAL A 26 -6.27 -11.07 13.50
CA VAL A 26 -5.91 -10.32 14.71
C VAL A 26 -7.14 -9.72 15.41
N LEU A 27 -8.17 -9.33 14.65
CA LEU A 27 -9.38 -8.66 15.12
C LEU A 27 -10.65 -9.34 14.58
N PRO A 28 -10.90 -10.63 14.87
CA PRO A 28 -12.03 -11.37 14.29
C PRO A 28 -13.40 -10.80 14.67
N GLY A 29 -13.53 -10.22 15.87
CA GLY A 29 -14.80 -9.71 16.39
C GLY A 29 -15.17 -8.27 15.97
N VAL A 30 -14.27 -7.56 15.27
CA VAL A 30 -14.53 -6.16 14.86
C VAL A 30 -15.22 -6.16 13.50
N PRO A 31 -16.42 -5.53 13.36
CA PRO A 31 -17.09 -5.40 12.07
C PRO A 31 -16.27 -4.61 11.06
N LYS A 32 -16.27 -5.06 9.79
CA LYS A 32 -15.48 -4.46 8.71
C LYS A 32 -16.33 -4.25 7.46
N VAL A 33 -16.04 -3.18 6.71
CA VAL A 33 -16.54 -2.95 5.35
C VAL A 33 -15.34 -2.88 4.43
N TYR A 34 -15.29 -3.75 3.43
CA TYR A 34 -14.26 -3.71 2.40
C TYR A 34 -14.79 -3.06 1.12
N TYR A 35 -14.02 -2.15 0.55
CA TYR A 35 -14.29 -1.53 -0.74
C TYR A 35 -13.11 -1.76 -1.70
N GLY A 36 -13.33 -2.53 -2.76
CA GLY A 36 -12.36 -2.71 -3.84
C GLY A 36 -12.78 -1.94 -5.09
N ASP A 37 -12.00 -0.94 -5.51
CA ASP A 37 -12.31 -0.10 -6.68
C ASP A 37 -11.88 -0.73 -8.02
N THR A 38 -12.38 -1.95 -8.26
CA THR A 38 -12.06 -2.74 -9.46
C THR A 38 -12.35 -2.03 -10.78
N LEU A 39 -13.23 -1.02 -10.79
CA LEU A 39 -13.52 -0.20 -11.97
C LEU A 39 -12.32 0.67 -12.40
N HIS A 40 -11.47 1.09 -11.47
CA HIS A 40 -10.35 1.99 -11.74
C HIS A 40 -8.97 1.34 -11.54
N LEU A 41 -8.93 0.04 -11.21
CA LEU A 41 -7.74 -0.80 -11.18
C LEU A 41 -6.93 -0.69 -12.50
N PRO A 42 -5.58 -0.71 -12.46
CA PRO A 42 -4.73 -0.55 -11.28
C PRO A 42 -4.53 0.95 -10.97
N TYR A 43 -4.44 1.30 -9.68
CA TYR A 43 -4.08 2.66 -9.26
C TYR A 43 -2.63 3.01 -9.58
N GLY A 44 -1.75 2.01 -9.67
CA GLY A 44 -0.33 2.20 -9.96
C GLY A 44 -0.02 3.03 -11.21
N ASP A 45 -0.95 3.05 -12.17
CA ASP A 45 -0.83 3.72 -13.47
C ASP A 45 -1.55 5.07 -13.54
N LYS A 46 -2.19 5.46 -12.45
CA LYS A 46 -3.00 6.68 -12.38
C LYS A 46 -2.17 7.84 -11.83
N SER A 47 -2.62 9.06 -12.13
CA SER A 47 -2.05 10.27 -11.54
C SER A 47 -2.47 10.40 -10.07
N ASP A 48 -1.70 11.15 -9.29
CA ASP A 48 -2.01 11.35 -7.87
C ASP A 48 -3.37 12.04 -7.69
N THR A 49 -3.71 13.00 -8.55
CA THR A 49 -5.03 13.65 -8.57
C THR A 49 -6.18 12.67 -8.79
N ALA A 50 -6.01 11.70 -9.71
CA ALA A 50 -7.02 10.68 -9.95
C ALA A 50 -7.17 9.76 -8.73
N ILE A 51 -6.06 9.25 -8.20
CA ILE A 51 -6.04 8.39 -7.00
C ILE A 51 -6.70 9.09 -5.81
N GLN A 52 -6.38 10.37 -5.58
CA GLN A 52 -7.01 11.19 -4.54
C GLN A 52 -8.52 11.34 -4.78
N GLY A 53 -8.94 11.63 -6.01
CA GLY A 53 -10.35 11.76 -6.37
C GLY A 53 -11.16 10.49 -6.13
N TYR A 54 -10.62 9.32 -6.49
CA TYR A 54 -11.24 8.03 -6.19
C TYR A 54 -11.28 7.77 -4.69
N SER A 55 -10.15 7.94 -4.00
CA SER A 55 -10.03 7.67 -2.56
C SER A 55 -10.99 8.53 -1.73
N ILE A 56 -11.19 9.80 -2.09
CA ILE A 56 -12.15 10.69 -1.40
C ILE A 56 -13.58 10.15 -1.50
N LYS A 57 -14.00 9.70 -2.68
CA LYS A 57 -15.35 9.13 -2.88
C LYS A 57 -15.53 7.84 -2.08
N ILE A 58 -14.50 7.00 -2.06
CA ILE A 58 -14.52 5.73 -1.31
C ILE A 58 -14.59 5.99 0.20
N VAL A 59 -13.80 6.92 0.72
CA VAL A 59 -13.82 7.27 2.15
C VAL A 59 -15.16 7.86 2.55
N GLN A 60 -15.76 8.72 1.70
CA GLN A 60 -17.11 9.22 1.93
C GLN A 60 -18.13 8.06 2.03
N PHE A 61 -18.08 7.10 1.11
CA PHE A 61 -18.93 5.91 1.18
C PHE A 61 -18.71 5.10 2.48
N LEU A 62 -17.46 4.82 2.86
CA LEU A 62 -17.15 4.06 4.07
C LEU A 62 -17.61 4.78 5.34
N LYS A 63 -17.46 6.10 5.38
CA LYS A 63 -17.98 6.95 6.45
C LYS A 63 -19.51 6.84 6.54
N ASP A 64 -20.21 6.91 5.41
CA ASP A 64 -21.67 6.76 5.35
C ASP A 64 -22.13 5.35 5.76
N GLN A 65 -21.27 4.34 5.62
CA GLN A 65 -21.46 3.00 6.17
C GLN A 65 -21.19 2.91 7.69
N GLY A 66 -20.88 4.02 8.35
CA GLY A 66 -20.63 4.10 9.79
C GLY A 66 -19.23 3.67 10.21
N CYS A 67 -18.23 3.70 9.31
CA CYS A 67 -16.85 3.42 9.66
C CYS A 67 -16.18 4.68 10.25
N ASP A 68 -15.62 4.54 11.46
CA ASP A 68 -14.92 5.61 12.19
C ASP A 68 -13.39 5.49 12.09
N LEU A 69 -12.90 4.30 11.74
CA LEU A 69 -11.51 4.02 11.39
C LEU A 69 -11.42 3.52 9.94
N ILE A 70 -10.55 4.12 9.15
CA ILE A 70 -10.30 3.77 7.75
C ILE A 70 -8.88 3.21 7.60
N VAL A 71 -8.77 2.00 7.08
CA VAL A 71 -7.51 1.41 6.64
C VAL A 71 -7.38 1.58 5.12
N ILE A 72 -6.34 2.29 4.71
CA ILE A 72 -5.92 2.40 3.32
C ILE A 72 -5.06 1.16 3.02
N ALA A 73 -5.68 0.10 2.48
CA ALA A 73 -4.99 -1.15 2.20
C ALA A 73 -4.10 -1.06 0.94
N CYS A 74 -4.45 -0.19 -0.01
CA CYS A 74 -3.66 0.02 -1.22
C CYS A 74 -2.38 0.83 -0.91
N ASN A 75 -1.21 0.31 -1.31
CA ASN A 75 0.05 1.04 -1.21
C ASN A 75 0.04 2.33 -2.05
N SER A 76 -0.51 2.30 -3.27
CA SER A 76 -0.57 3.49 -4.13
C SER A 76 -1.52 4.55 -3.59
N ALA A 77 -2.66 4.16 -2.99
CA ALA A 77 -3.54 5.12 -2.33
C ALA A 77 -2.90 5.68 -1.05
N SER A 78 -2.19 4.84 -0.29
CA SER A 78 -1.44 5.27 0.91
C SER A 78 -0.39 6.32 0.57
N ALA A 79 0.35 6.07 -0.52
CA ALA A 79 1.37 6.96 -1.07
C ALA A 79 0.81 8.30 -1.54
N SER A 80 -0.28 8.29 -2.32
CA SER A 80 -0.76 9.48 -3.03
C SER A 80 -1.90 10.24 -2.35
N ALA A 81 -2.66 9.61 -1.44
CA ALA A 81 -3.90 10.19 -0.89
C ALA A 81 -3.94 10.36 0.63
N GLY A 82 -3.06 9.72 1.42
CA GLY A 82 -3.14 9.73 2.89
C GLY A 82 -3.34 11.12 3.52
N LYS A 83 -2.43 12.06 3.28
CA LYS A 83 -2.51 13.43 3.81
C LYS A 83 -3.76 14.19 3.35
N VAL A 84 -4.21 13.95 2.12
CA VAL A 84 -5.41 14.60 1.55
C VAL A 84 -6.67 14.09 2.25
N LEU A 85 -6.73 12.79 2.54
CA LEU A 85 -7.85 12.17 3.22
C LEU A 85 -7.92 12.63 4.69
N GLU A 86 -6.79 12.66 5.39
CA GLU A 86 -6.71 13.16 6.77
C GLU A 86 -7.19 14.62 6.88
N GLY A 87 -6.76 15.49 5.95
CA GLY A 87 -7.19 16.88 5.93
C GLY A 87 -8.67 17.07 5.56
N ARG A 88 -9.23 16.19 4.73
CA ARG A 88 -10.63 16.28 4.28
C ARG A 88 -11.63 15.65 5.24
N PHE A 89 -11.20 14.66 6.01
CA PHE A 89 -12.04 13.92 6.96
C PHE A 89 -11.38 13.88 8.35
N PRO A 90 -11.16 15.05 8.99
CA PRO A 90 -10.42 15.14 10.26
C PRO A 90 -11.09 14.40 11.44
N GLU A 91 -12.37 14.05 11.30
CA GLU A 91 -13.12 13.26 12.28
C GLU A 91 -12.86 11.75 12.20
N LEU A 92 -12.23 11.26 11.11
CA LEU A 92 -11.92 9.86 10.91
C LEU A 92 -10.48 9.54 11.35
N THR A 93 -10.27 8.33 11.84
CA THR A 93 -8.90 7.82 12.08
C THR A 93 -8.42 7.07 10.85
N PHE A 94 -7.22 7.39 10.35
CA PHE A 94 -6.62 6.71 9.21
C PHE A 94 -5.46 5.82 9.65
N ILE A 95 -5.39 4.63 9.07
CA ILE A 95 -4.23 3.73 9.12
C ILE A 95 -3.88 3.39 7.68
N ASN A 96 -2.60 3.40 7.32
CA ASN A 96 -2.14 3.04 5.99
C ASN A 96 -1.12 1.90 6.05
N VAL A 97 -0.84 1.27 4.91
CA VAL A 97 0.07 0.12 4.83
C VAL A 97 1.56 0.50 4.76
N ILE A 98 1.88 1.78 4.58
CA ILE A 98 3.26 2.27 4.44
C ILE A 98 3.89 2.49 5.81
N ASP A 99 3.20 3.22 6.70
CA ASP A 99 3.70 3.61 8.02
C ASP A 99 4.18 2.44 8.89
N PRO A 100 3.43 1.33 9.07
CA PRO A 100 3.91 0.22 9.90
C PRO A 100 5.17 -0.45 9.33
N VAL A 101 5.33 -0.46 8.01
CA VAL A 101 6.53 -0.99 7.37
C VAL A 101 7.70 -0.03 7.59
N VAL A 102 7.49 1.27 7.40
CA VAL A 102 8.52 2.28 7.68
C VAL A 102 8.95 2.27 9.15
N ASP A 103 8.02 2.12 10.08
CA ASP A 103 8.30 2.01 11.52
C ASP A 103 9.16 0.79 11.86
N TYR A 104 8.95 -0.32 11.17
CA TYR A 104 9.77 -1.52 11.31
C TYR A 104 11.16 -1.31 10.71
N LEU A 105 11.25 -0.76 9.48
CA LEU A 105 12.52 -0.49 8.82
C LEU A 105 13.38 0.51 9.59
N ALA A 106 12.77 1.51 10.24
CA ALA A 106 13.50 2.49 11.03
C ALA A 106 14.25 1.89 12.23
N GLN A 107 13.88 0.68 12.66
CA GLN A 107 14.55 -0.05 13.74
C GLN A 107 15.76 -0.86 13.23
N LEU A 108 15.94 -0.96 11.91
CA LEU A 108 17.09 -1.62 11.31
C LEU A 108 18.36 -0.75 11.43
N GLY A 109 19.51 -1.38 11.23
CA GLY A 109 20.81 -0.71 11.26
C GLY A 109 21.12 0.00 9.93
N LYS A 110 22.39 -0.07 9.52
CA LYS A 110 22.89 0.48 8.25
C LYS A 110 22.58 -0.43 7.07
N ASP A 111 21.36 -0.93 7.02
CA ASP A 111 20.96 -1.93 6.05
C ASP A 111 20.58 -1.28 4.71
N LYS A 112 20.93 -1.94 3.62
CA LYS A 112 20.41 -1.60 2.28
C LYS A 112 19.14 -2.41 2.04
N VAL A 113 18.02 -1.72 1.80
CA VAL A 113 16.69 -2.34 1.67
C VAL A 113 16.16 -2.07 0.26
N GLY A 114 15.66 -3.12 -0.39
CA GLY A 114 14.92 -3.00 -1.65
C GLY A 114 13.44 -2.75 -1.39
N LEU A 115 12.79 -1.96 -2.24
CA LEU A 115 11.34 -1.78 -2.27
C LEU A 115 10.84 -2.07 -3.68
N LEU A 116 9.98 -3.08 -3.83
CA LEU A 116 9.19 -3.26 -5.05
C LEU A 116 7.83 -2.61 -4.87
N GLY A 117 7.38 -1.84 -5.85
CA GLY A 117 6.06 -1.20 -5.79
C GLY A 117 5.55 -0.79 -7.15
N THR A 118 4.31 -0.30 -7.20
CA THR A 118 3.78 0.26 -8.44
C THR A 118 4.50 1.56 -8.81
N ARG A 119 4.31 2.03 -10.06
CA ARG A 119 4.81 3.33 -10.50
C ARG A 119 4.35 4.47 -9.58
N ALA A 120 3.08 4.49 -9.19
CA ALA A 120 2.55 5.52 -8.29
C ALA A 120 3.24 5.47 -6.91
N THR A 121 3.41 4.28 -6.32
CA THR A 121 4.07 4.13 -5.01
C THR A 121 5.53 4.57 -5.05
N VAL A 122 6.27 4.20 -6.09
CA VAL A 122 7.69 4.55 -6.23
C VAL A 122 7.86 6.04 -6.55
N ARG A 123 7.06 6.59 -7.47
CA ARG A 123 7.09 8.01 -7.85
C ARG A 123 6.78 8.94 -6.68
N SER A 124 5.92 8.53 -5.75
CA SER A 124 5.54 9.39 -4.62
C SER A 124 6.65 9.55 -3.57
N GLU A 125 7.67 8.70 -3.61
CA GLU A 125 8.77 8.63 -2.63
C GLU A 125 8.30 8.47 -1.17
N ALA A 126 7.04 8.06 -0.96
CA ALA A 126 6.42 8.10 0.37
C ALA A 126 7.18 7.25 1.40
N TYR A 127 7.64 6.06 1.00
CA TYR A 127 8.50 5.21 1.82
C TYR A 127 9.83 5.89 2.13
N SER A 128 10.54 6.37 1.10
CA SER A 128 11.87 6.97 1.25
C SER A 128 11.85 8.20 2.13
N LEU A 129 10.89 9.11 1.94
CA LEU A 129 10.74 10.33 2.71
C LEU A 129 10.44 10.02 4.19
N LYS A 130 9.45 9.17 4.46
CA LYS A 130 9.07 8.80 5.84
C LYS A 130 10.18 8.03 6.55
N LEU A 131 10.92 7.18 5.83
CA LEU A 131 12.04 6.43 6.41
C LEU A 131 13.21 7.36 6.72
N ALA A 132 13.57 8.27 5.81
CA ALA A 132 14.64 9.25 6.05
C ALA A 132 14.35 10.16 7.25
N GLU A 133 13.08 10.49 7.51
CA GLU A 133 12.65 11.23 8.71
C GLU A 133 12.88 10.44 10.01
N LYS A 134 12.76 9.10 9.99
CA LYS A 134 12.86 8.26 11.19
C LYS A 134 14.24 7.67 11.42
N ASN A 135 14.90 7.23 10.35
CA ASN A 135 16.24 6.67 10.39
C ASN A 135 16.96 6.93 9.04
N PRO A 136 17.79 7.98 8.95
CA PRO A 136 18.52 8.30 7.72
C PRO A 136 19.69 7.35 7.44
N GLU A 137 20.03 6.41 8.34
CA GLU A 137 21.11 5.44 8.12
C GLU A 137 20.68 4.23 7.27
N VAL A 138 19.36 3.99 7.14
CA VAL A 138 18.82 2.93 6.28
C VAL A 138 18.76 3.43 4.84
N SER A 139 19.42 2.71 3.92
CA SER A 139 19.37 3.02 2.49
C SER A 139 18.22 2.27 1.83
N LEU A 140 17.25 2.99 1.27
CA LEU A 140 16.12 2.39 0.56
C LEU A 140 16.25 2.58 -0.96
N CYS A 141 16.26 1.47 -1.70
CA CYS A 141 16.28 1.45 -3.16
C CYS A 141 14.92 1.02 -3.68
N ALA A 142 14.16 1.95 -4.25
CA ALA A 142 12.81 1.71 -4.76
C ALA A 142 12.82 1.39 -6.26
N LEU A 143 12.17 0.29 -6.64
CA LEU A 143 12.03 -0.18 -8.02
C LEU A 143 10.55 -0.33 -8.38
N ALA A 144 10.15 0.31 -9.48
CA ALA A 144 8.80 0.19 -10.00
C ALA A 144 8.63 -1.12 -10.77
N THR A 145 7.64 -1.93 -10.39
CA THR A 145 7.38 -3.27 -10.96
C THR A 145 6.00 -3.38 -11.62
N PRO A 146 5.70 -2.54 -12.64
CA PRO A 146 4.35 -2.38 -13.18
C PRO A 146 3.75 -3.63 -13.82
N LEU A 147 4.56 -4.63 -14.18
CA LEU A 147 4.07 -5.87 -14.78
C LEU A 147 3.52 -6.86 -13.74
N LEU A 148 3.86 -6.73 -12.45
CA LEU A 148 3.48 -7.74 -11.46
C LEU A 148 1.98 -7.75 -11.16
N VAL A 149 1.33 -6.59 -11.09
CA VAL A 149 -0.12 -6.50 -10.85
C VAL A 149 -0.93 -7.18 -11.96
N PRO A 150 -0.80 -6.80 -13.25
CA PRO A 150 -1.55 -7.48 -14.32
C PRO A 150 -1.20 -8.97 -14.42
N LEU A 151 0.06 -9.33 -14.17
CA LEU A 151 0.48 -10.74 -14.16
C LEU A 151 -0.29 -11.56 -13.12
N ILE A 152 -0.46 -11.03 -11.91
CA ILE A 152 -1.18 -11.69 -10.82
C ILE A 152 -2.67 -11.76 -11.12
N GLU A 153 -3.28 -10.63 -11.49
CA GLU A 153 -4.74 -10.49 -11.67
C GLU A 153 -5.24 -11.23 -12.94
N ASP A 154 -4.42 -11.32 -14.00
CA ASP A 154 -4.78 -12.05 -15.23
C ASP A 154 -4.45 -13.55 -15.16
N GLY A 155 -4.02 -14.06 -13.99
CA GLY A 155 -3.88 -15.49 -13.75
C GLY A 155 -2.62 -16.14 -14.33
N PHE A 156 -1.53 -15.39 -14.49
CA PHE A 156 -0.25 -15.92 -14.97
C PHE A 156 0.63 -16.55 -13.89
N LEU A 157 0.18 -16.57 -12.63
CA LEU A 157 0.92 -17.23 -11.55
C LEU A 157 1.06 -18.73 -11.79
N GLY A 158 2.29 -19.25 -11.61
CA GLY A 158 2.62 -20.66 -11.83
C GLY A 158 2.78 -21.07 -13.29
N THR A 159 2.70 -20.12 -14.23
CA THR A 159 2.90 -20.41 -15.67
C THR A 159 4.37 -20.39 -16.10
N GLY A 160 5.28 -19.91 -15.25
CA GLY A 160 6.69 -19.67 -15.57
C GLY A 160 6.97 -18.22 -16.02
N ILE A 161 5.98 -17.55 -16.61
CA ILE A 161 6.08 -16.13 -17.01
C ILE A 161 6.28 -15.24 -15.77
N ASP A 162 5.61 -15.57 -14.66
CA ASP A 162 5.79 -14.95 -13.35
C ASP A 162 7.24 -14.95 -12.88
N SER A 163 7.92 -16.10 -13.04
CA SER A 163 9.31 -16.27 -12.64
C SER A 163 10.27 -15.45 -13.50
N ASP A 164 10.06 -15.41 -14.82
CA ASP A 164 10.89 -14.63 -15.74
C ASP A 164 10.74 -13.12 -15.50
N VAL A 165 9.52 -12.64 -15.31
CA VAL A 165 9.24 -11.22 -15.01
C VAL A 165 9.84 -10.82 -13.68
N LEU A 166 9.68 -11.65 -12.63
CA LEU A 166 10.28 -11.36 -11.34
C LEU A 166 11.81 -11.38 -11.42
N ALA A 167 12.40 -12.37 -12.09
CA ALA A 167 13.85 -12.46 -12.28
C ALA A 167 14.41 -11.26 -13.06
N HIS A 168 13.67 -10.70 -14.01
CA HIS A 168 14.05 -9.47 -14.69
C HIS A 168 14.16 -8.30 -13.71
N TYR A 169 13.15 -8.08 -12.86
CA TYR A 169 13.19 -7.01 -11.86
C TYR A 169 14.28 -7.21 -10.81
N LEU A 170 14.47 -8.44 -10.32
CA LEU A 170 15.47 -8.74 -9.29
C LEU A 170 16.93 -8.62 -9.78
N LYS A 171 17.16 -8.54 -11.10
CA LYS A 171 18.48 -8.29 -11.69
C LYS A 171 18.84 -6.80 -11.79
N ASP A 172 17.94 -5.91 -11.42
CA ASP A 172 18.23 -4.47 -11.46
C ASP A 172 19.39 -4.13 -10.50
N SER A 173 20.39 -3.42 -11.01
CA SER A 173 21.57 -2.99 -10.24
C SER A 173 21.23 -2.16 -8.99
N ALA A 174 20.07 -1.49 -8.96
CA ALA A 174 19.61 -0.78 -7.77
C ALA A 174 19.44 -1.72 -6.56
N LEU A 175 19.07 -2.99 -6.83
CA LEU A 175 18.85 -4.02 -5.81
C LEU A 175 20.13 -4.79 -5.43
N GLU A 176 21.28 -4.47 -6.02
CA GLU A 176 22.54 -5.14 -5.68
C GLU A 176 22.91 -4.90 -4.21
N GLY A 177 23.20 -5.96 -3.47
CA GLY A 177 23.62 -5.87 -2.06
C GLY A 177 22.52 -5.49 -1.07
N ILE A 178 21.24 -5.54 -1.46
CA ILE A 178 20.15 -5.41 -0.47
C ILE A 178 20.17 -6.59 0.52
N GLN A 179 19.80 -6.32 1.76
CA GLN A 179 19.71 -7.30 2.85
C GLN A 179 18.25 -7.66 3.19
N ALA A 180 17.30 -6.83 2.76
CA ALA A 180 15.87 -7.04 2.94
C ALA A 180 15.08 -6.51 1.74
N MET A 181 13.87 -7.03 1.55
CA MET A 181 12.95 -6.62 0.49
C MET A 181 11.58 -6.26 1.07
N VAL A 182 11.07 -5.11 0.67
CA VAL A 182 9.71 -4.65 0.97
C VAL A 182 8.82 -4.93 -0.23
N HIS A 183 7.69 -5.59 0.01
CA HIS A 183 6.63 -5.76 -0.98
C HIS A 183 5.62 -4.61 -0.85
N GLY A 184 5.94 -3.46 -1.44
CA GLY A 184 5.15 -2.22 -1.43
C GLY A 184 3.95 -2.23 -2.38
N CYS A 185 3.31 -3.37 -2.54
CA CYS A 185 2.07 -3.59 -3.29
C CYS A 185 1.22 -4.64 -2.54
N THR A 186 -0.10 -4.56 -2.67
CA THR A 186 -1.05 -5.50 -2.07
C THR A 186 -1.01 -6.89 -2.69
#